data_AF-A0A8B4Q839-F1
#
_entry.id   AF-A0A8B4Q839-F1
#
_cell.length_a   1.000
_cell.length_b   1.000
_cell.length_c   1.000
_cell.angle_alpha   90.00
_cell.angle_beta   90.00
_cell.angle_gamma   90.00
#
_symmetry.space_group_name_H-M   'P 1'
#
loop_
_entity.id
_entity.type
_entity.pdbx_description
1 polymer ?
#
loop_
_entity_poly.entity_id
_entity_poly.type
_entity_poly.pdbx_seq_one_letter_code
_entity_poly.pdbx_strand_id
1 'polypeptide(L)'
;MKEKHKQKKTPNHIEVRTMHAPKVQKMKARYIQDAKERLPKYFSPEKRMFTENLSMEELKKVGLPKEIFWKMVEYNLSAKDGMSANRLSEIAIYIDFLASEYVVYAERVHRDFEGDELKEQVGILDEVFKRSFERMMNIYTQYVGKFLERNDFPNESEVIKQSISELYLRKIHQYAEFIRLEPDYAMIEGTEDQWLLRDSYFMGDVLRLIVSKLFEQCIMMPAELYNEADLCAAGAIFQSANTWLITQKATTVSEEQLGVDLGLLAMKFQVIAEQDELSPQFRKKLMPIFTSFYNYKIDDLNQRHKEAQENVYNRENDLYGELDEIVVEFWTRELHNYVLEKDIAGVFLEAIPKAFATFKQKVEFGSRLERYQLNNEWYQFYNESETVTHRHSNAFTYKLRVNEWNDFIEKVNLDLDWQYYAP
;
A
#
# COMPACT_ATOMS: atom_id res chain seq x y z
N MET A 1 -16.84 42.06 -5.42
CA MET A 1 -17.16 40.62 -5.28
C MET A 1 -16.40 40.11 -4.07
N LYS A 2 -17.11 39.64 -3.03
CA LYS A 2 -16.51 39.13 -1.78
C LYS A 2 -16.42 37.61 -1.88
N GLU A 3 -15.20 37.07 -1.88
CA GLU A 3 -14.95 35.64 -1.74
C GLU A 3 -15.36 35.19 -0.33
N LYS A 4 -16.28 34.23 -0.26
CA LYS A 4 -16.62 33.54 0.98
C LYS A 4 -15.53 32.51 1.26
N HIS A 5 -14.62 32.82 2.16
CA HIS A 5 -13.86 31.79 2.87
C HIS A 5 -14.84 30.87 3.60
N LYS A 6 -14.97 29.63 3.12
CA LYS A 6 -15.57 28.54 3.89
C LYS A 6 -14.62 28.23 5.05
N GLN A 7 -14.84 28.85 6.21
CA GLN A 7 -14.31 28.34 7.47
C GLN A 7 -14.85 26.92 7.65
N LYS A 8 -13.96 25.91 7.61
CA LYS A 8 -14.28 24.55 8.04
C LYS A 8 -14.70 24.65 9.51
N LYS A 9 -15.99 24.42 9.78
CA LYS A 9 -16.52 24.33 11.13
C LYS A 9 -15.85 23.14 11.81
N THR A 10 -15.15 23.39 12.90
CA THR A 10 -14.84 22.36 13.90
C THR A 10 -16.16 21.74 14.33
N PRO A 11 -16.33 20.40 14.26
CA PRO A 11 -17.54 19.74 14.76
C PRO A 11 -17.74 20.13 16.23
N ASN A 12 -18.93 20.60 16.59
CA ASN A 12 -19.22 20.95 17.98
C ASN A 12 -19.35 19.65 18.80
N HIS A 13 -18.85 19.59 20.05
CA HIS A 13 -18.93 18.39 20.91
C HIS A 13 -20.34 17.77 20.98
N ILE A 14 -21.35 18.62 20.95
CA ILE A 14 -22.76 18.22 20.94
C ILE A 14 -23.15 17.51 19.64
N GLU A 15 -22.62 17.91 18.47
CA GLU A 15 -22.88 17.27 17.17
C GLU A 15 -22.26 15.87 17.07
N VAL A 16 -21.06 15.64 17.63
CA VAL A 16 -20.43 14.31 17.66
C VAL A 16 -21.22 13.36 18.58
N ARG A 17 -21.67 13.84 19.74
CA ARG A 17 -22.53 13.07 20.67
C ARG A 17 -23.95 12.80 20.14
N THR A 18 -24.51 13.70 19.32
CA THR A 18 -25.88 13.57 18.79
C THR A 18 -25.96 12.86 17.43
N MET A 19 -24.84 12.65 16.71
CA MET A 19 -24.84 11.96 15.42
C MET A 19 -24.87 10.43 15.56
N HIS A 20 -26.00 9.93 16.03
CA HIS A 20 -26.42 8.55 15.79
C HIS A 20 -27.00 8.42 14.38
N ALA A 21 -26.12 8.40 13.37
CA ALA A 21 -26.52 7.83 12.09
C ALA A 21 -26.74 6.31 12.29
N PRO A 22 -27.88 5.73 11.88
CA PRO A 22 -28.13 4.29 11.99
C PRO A 22 -27.04 3.43 11.36
N LYS A 23 -26.32 3.96 10.35
CA LYS A 23 -25.16 3.31 9.73
C LYS A 23 -23.95 3.21 10.66
N VAL A 24 -23.65 4.24 11.45
CA VAL A 24 -22.52 4.24 12.40
C VAL A 24 -22.81 3.28 13.56
N GLN A 25 -24.04 3.29 14.09
CA GLN A 25 -24.45 2.33 15.13
C GLN A 25 -24.42 0.88 14.63
N LYS A 26 -24.92 0.61 13.41
CA LYS A 26 -24.89 -0.73 12.80
C LYS A 26 -23.46 -1.20 12.53
N MET A 27 -22.59 -0.31 12.08
CA MET A 27 -21.18 -0.59 11.83
C MET A 27 -20.44 -0.87 13.13
N LYS A 28 -20.68 -0.06 14.17
CA LYS A 28 -20.18 -0.28 15.52
C LYS A 28 -20.68 -1.59 16.13
N ALA A 29 -21.95 -1.96 15.95
CA ALA A 29 -22.50 -3.23 16.43
C ALA A 29 -21.87 -4.45 15.74
N ARG A 30 -21.69 -4.38 14.41
CA ARG A 30 -20.96 -5.41 13.65
C ARG A 30 -19.50 -5.49 14.10
N TYR A 31 -18.88 -4.34 14.37
CA TYR A 31 -17.51 -4.26 14.85
C TYR A 31 -17.34 -4.90 16.24
N ILE A 32 -18.26 -4.61 17.17
CA ILE A 32 -18.33 -5.24 18.49
C ILE A 32 -18.50 -6.76 18.35
N GLN A 33 -19.31 -7.22 17.38
CA GLN A 33 -19.47 -8.65 17.10
C GLN A 33 -18.15 -9.28 16.60
N ASP A 34 -17.47 -8.67 15.64
CA ASP A 34 -16.19 -9.16 15.12
C ASP A 34 -15.10 -9.15 16.21
N ALA A 35 -15.14 -8.18 17.14
CA ALA A 35 -14.23 -8.13 18.29
C ALA A 35 -14.52 -9.24 19.32
N LYS A 36 -15.79 -9.60 19.53
CA LYS A 36 -16.18 -10.74 20.38
C LYS A 36 -15.60 -12.06 19.84
N GLU A 37 -15.49 -12.22 18.53
CA GLU A 37 -14.91 -13.42 17.88
C GLU A 37 -13.37 -13.52 17.96
N ARG A 38 -12.71 -12.38 18.22
CA ARG A 38 -11.25 -12.27 18.33
C ARG A 38 -10.73 -12.75 19.68
N LEU A 39 -11.50 -12.55 20.74
CA LEU A 39 -11.18 -13.02 22.08
C LEU A 39 -11.36 -14.55 22.16
N PRO A 40 -10.54 -15.28 22.94
CA PRO A 40 -9.45 -14.81 23.81
C PRO A 40 -8.07 -14.84 23.14
N LYS A 41 -7.98 -14.92 21.80
CA LYS A 41 -6.76 -15.27 21.05
C LYS A 41 -5.57 -14.30 21.23
N TYR A 42 -5.77 -13.17 21.91
CA TYR A 42 -4.81 -12.07 22.10
C TYR A 42 -4.06 -12.10 23.44
N PHE A 43 -4.37 -13.05 24.33
CA PHE A 43 -3.73 -13.13 25.65
C PHE A 43 -2.61 -14.17 25.73
N SER A 44 -1.73 -14.04 26.73
CA SER A 44 -0.76 -15.11 27.05
C SER A 44 -1.50 -16.41 27.35
N PRO A 45 -0.89 -17.60 27.17
CA PRO A 45 -1.55 -18.88 27.45
C PRO A 45 -2.23 -18.94 28.83
N GLU A 46 -1.61 -18.39 29.86
CA GLU A 46 -2.12 -18.37 31.24
C GLU A 46 -3.36 -17.47 31.37
N LYS A 47 -3.29 -16.27 30.75
CA LYS A 47 -4.42 -15.33 30.72
C LYS A 47 -5.55 -15.80 29.82
N ARG A 48 -5.23 -16.52 28.74
CA ARG A 48 -6.20 -17.22 27.89
C ARG A 48 -6.98 -18.23 28.70
N MET A 49 -6.29 -19.13 29.41
CA MET A 49 -6.94 -20.09 30.31
C MET A 49 -7.80 -19.39 31.36
N PHE A 50 -7.34 -18.28 31.93
CA PHE A 50 -8.15 -17.48 32.85
C PHE A 50 -9.43 -16.94 32.18
N THR A 51 -9.32 -16.30 31.01
CA THR A 51 -10.49 -15.75 30.28
C THR A 51 -11.41 -16.82 29.67
N GLU A 52 -10.88 -17.98 29.27
CA GLU A 52 -11.63 -19.11 28.71
C GLU A 52 -12.46 -19.82 29.78
N ASN A 53 -12.03 -19.76 31.04
CA ASN A 53 -12.74 -20.33 32.18
C ASN A 53 -13.83 -19.40 32.74
N LEU A 54 -13.93 -18.15 32.28
CA LEU A 54 -15.00 -17.23 32.64
C LEU A 54 -16.18 -17.40 31.68
N SER A 55 -17.38 -17.57 32.21
CA SER A 55 -18.60 -17.34 31.43
C SER A 55 -18.67 -15.88 30.96
N MET A 56 -19.43 -15.61 29.89
CA MET A 56 -19.64 -14.23 29.44
C MET A 56 -20.23 -13.32 30.53
N GLU A 57 -21.06 -13.85 31.43
CA GLU A 57 -21.57 -13.10 32.57
C GLU A 57 -20.48 -12.74 33.57
N GLU A 58 -19.53 -13.65 33.83
CA GLU A 58 -18.39 -13.39 34.70
C GLU A 58 -17.40 -12.42 34.05
N LEU A 59 -17.15 -12.53 32.74
CA LEU A 59 -16.32 -11.59 31.99
C LEU A 59 -16.90 -10.17 32.02
N LYS A 60 -18.22 -10.04 31.85
CA LYS A 60 -18.93 -8.75 31.96
C LYS A 60 -18.82 -8.14 33.36
N LYS A 61 -18.74 -8.97 34.41
CA LYS A 61 -18.61 -8.52 35.81
C LYS A 61 -17.17 -8.16 36.19
N VAL A 62 -16.21 -8.98 35.80
CA VAL A 62 -14.81 -8.88 36.25
C VAL A 62 -13.94 -8.05 35.28
N GLY A 63 -14.34 -7.98 34.01
CA GLY A 63 -13.61 -7.29 32.96
C GLY A 63 -12.39 -8.07 32.45
N LEU A 64 -11.71 -7.50 31.44
CA LEU A 64 -10.43 -8.04 30.98
C LEU A 64 -9.31 -7.76 32.00
N PRO A 65 -8.25 -8.59 32.03
CA PRO A 65 -7.11 -8.40 32.92
C PRO A 65 -6.48 -7.01 32.79
N LYS A 66 -6.02 -6.44 33.92
CA LYS A 66 -5.31 -5.16 33.95
C LYS A 66 -3.99 -5.26 33.16
N GLU A 67 -3.26 -6.35 33.33
CA GLU A 67 -1.91 -6.53 32.81
C GLU A 67 -1.89 -6.64 31.27
N ILE A 68 -1.03 -5.86 30.64
CA ILE A 68 -0.83 -5.87 29.18
C ILE A 68 0.20 -6.93 28.81
N PHE A 69 -0.10 -7.75 27.80
CA PHE A 69 0.87 -8.73 27.28
C PHE A 69 1.70 -8.13 26.15
N TRP A 70 2.68 -7.28 26.49
CA TRP A 70 3.46 -6.50 25.53
C TRP A 70 4.16 -7.30 24.44
N LYS A 71 4.59 -8.54 24.72
CA LYS A 71 5.16 -9.43 23.69
C LYS A 71 4.17 -9.73 22.56
N MET A 72 2.89 -9.92 22.89
CA MET A 72 1.85 -10.12 21.88
C MET A 72 1.50 -8.83 21.16
N VAL A 73 1.52 -7.69 21.87
CA VAL A 73 1.36 -6.37 21.24
C VAL A 73 2.44 -6.18 20.19
N GLU A 74 3.71 -6.33 20.56
CA GLU A 74 4.84 -6.21 19.63
C GLU A 74 4.77 -7.20 18.45
N TYR A 75 4.38 -8.45 18.71
CA TYR A 75 4.18 -9.45 17.66
C TYR A 75 3.10 -9.02 16.65
N ASN A 76 1.96 -8.52 17.11
CA ASN A 76 0.89 -8.07 16.24
C ASN A 76 1.30 -6.83 15.44
N LEU A 77 1.90 -5.82 16.09
CA LEU A 77 2.38 -4.61 15.44
C LEU A 77 3.46 -4.90 14.37
N SER A 78 4.22 -5.99 14.52
CA SER A 78 5.40 -6.26 13.69
C SER A 78 5.25 -7.39 12.68
N ALA A 79 4.44 -8.42 12.97
CA ALA A 79 4.35 -9.63 12.15
C ALA A 79 2.98 -9.77 11.49
N LYS A 80 1.90 -9.72 12.28
CA LYS A 80 0.54 -9.93 11.78
C LYS A 80 0.03 -8.71 11.00
N ASP A 81 0.16 -7.54 11.63
CA ASP A 81 -0.30 -6.25 11.15
C ASP A 81 0.90 -5.31 10.93
N GLY A 82 2.08 -5.89 10.66
CA GLY A 82 3.31 -5.15 10.35
C GLY A 82 3.49 -4.91 8.85
N MET A 83 4.23 -3.87 8.51
CA MET A 83 4.55 -3.52 7.11
C MET A 83 5.43 -4.59 6.45
N SER A 84 5.16 -4.85 5.17
CA SER A 84 5.96 -5.74 4.32
C SER A 84 6.13 -5.15 2.93
N ALA A 85 7.07 -5.69 2.14
CA ALA A 85 7.31 -5.26 0.75
C ALA A 85 6.05 -5.36 -0.14
N ASN A 86 5.14 -6.28 0.18
CA ASN A 86 3.90 -6.50 -0.56
C ASN A 86 2.76 -5.56 -0.14
N ARG A 87 2.95 -4.73 0.90
CA ARG A 87 1.93 -3.80 1.42
C ARG A 87 2.45 -2.36 1.54
N LEU A 88 3.40 -1.96 0.69
CA LEU A 88 4.00 -0.62 0.69
C LEU A 88 2.99 0.47 0.32
N SER A 89 2.07 0.20 -0.61
CA SER A 89 0.97 1.13 -0.94
C SER A 89 -0.02 1.37 0.20
N GLU A 90 -0.02 0.53 1.23
CA GLU A 90 -0.91 0.64 2.39
C GLU A 90 -0.26 1.42 3.57
N ILE A 91 0.87 2.11 3.35
CA ILE A 91 1.61 2.83 4.38
C ILE A 91 0.74 3.74 5.25
N ALA A 92 -0.22 4.46 4.67
CA ALA A 92 -1.13 5.31 5.44
C ALA A 92 -1.95 4.51 6.47
N ILE A 93 -2.46 3.33 6.08
CA ILE A 93 -3.21 2.43 6.96
C ILE A 93 -2.35 1.98 8.14
N TYR A 94 -1.08 1.66 7.89
CA TYR A 94 -0.15 1.26 8.95
C TYR A 94 0.19 2.40 9.90
N ILE A 95 0.41 3.61 9.38
CA ILE A 95 0.64 4.79 10.21
C ILE A 95 -0.60 5.07 11.07
N ASP A 96 -1.80 4.99 10.50
CA ASP A 96 -3.06 5.12 11.23
C ASP A 96 -3.20 4.08 12.33
N PHE A 97 -2.94 2.82 12.00
CA PHE A 97 -2.95 1.71 12.95
C PHE A 97 -1.99 1.96 14.11
N LEU A 98 -0.71 2.22 13.84
CA LEU A 98 0.28 2.48 14.89
C LEU A 98 -0.09 3.69 15.75
N ALA A 99 -0.53 4.79 15.15
CA ALA A 99 -0.81 6.03 15.89
C ALA A 99 -2.02 5.88 16.83
N SER A 100 -3.09 5.25 16.33
CA SER A 100 -4.30 5.03 17.13
C SER A 100 -4.11 3.97 18.20
N GLU A 101 -3.40 2.87 17.92
CA GLU A 101 -3.05 1.88 18.96
C GLU A 101 -2.16 2.51 20.04
N TYR A 102 -1.16 3.32 19.66
CA TYR A 102 -0.29 4.01 20.63
C TYR A 102 -1.10 4.83 21.62
N VAL A 103 -2.00 5.68 21.11
CA VAL A 103 -2.85 6.54 21.93
C VAL A 103 -3.78 5.72 22.82
N VAL A 104 -4.42 4.68 22.29
CA VAL A 104 -5.34 3.84 23.09
C VAL A 104 -4.61 3.06 24.18
N TYR A 105 -3.41 2.55 23.91
CA TYR A 105 -2.59 1.93 24.94
C TYR A 105 -2.10 2.97 25.95
N ALA A 106 -1.76 4.19 25.54
CA ALA A 106 -1.38 5.26 26.45
C ALA A 106 -2.52 5.59 27.43
N GLU A 107 -3.75 5.74 26.93
CA GLU A 107 -4.95 5.97 27.77
C GLU A 107 -5.20 4.81 28.73
N ARG A 108 -5.12 3.57 28.23
CA ARG A 108 -5.25 2.38 29.07
C ARG A 108 -4.20 2.35 30.18
N VAL A 109 -2.93 2.62 29.84
CA VAL A 109 -1.82 2.60 30.80
C VAL A 109 -2.05 3.66 31.89
N HIS A 110 -2.43 4.89 31.52
CA HIS A 110 -2.72 5.95 32.50
C HIS A 110 -3.95 5.67 33.36
N ARG A 111 -4.94 4.94 32.84
CA ARG A 111 -6.14 4.55 33.59
C ARG A 111 -5.88 3.40 34.58
N ASP A 112 -5.13 2.38 34.15
CA ASP A 112 -5.04 1.12 34.88
C ASP A 112 -3.81 1.05 35.81
N PHE A 113 -2.80 1.92 35.65
CA PHE A 113 -1.53 1.88 36.39
C PHE A 113 -1.21 3.21 37.08
N GLU A 114 -0.51 3.13 38.21
CA GLU A 114 -0.13 4.30 39.03
C GLU A 114 1.32 4.18 39.52
N GLY A 115 1.90 5.28 40.02
CA GLY A 115 3.21 5.28 40.67
C GLY A 115 4.36 4.82 39.76
N ASP A 116 5.21 3.92 40.27
CA ASP A 116 6.34 3.38 39.50
C ASP A 116 5.91 2.35 38.45
N GLU A 117 4.80 1.64 38.69
CA GLU A 117 4.22 0.71 37.72
C GLU A 117 3.78 1.46 36.46
N LEU A 118 3.18 2.65 36.60
CA LEU A 118 2.82 3.53 35.49
C LEU A 118 4.06 3.90 34.64
N LYS A 119 5.15 4.34 35.28
CA LYS A 119 6.38 4.72 34.57
C LYS A 119 6.97 3.55 33.81
N GLU A 120 6.96 2.36 34.40
CA GLU A 120 7.42 1.13 33.74
C GLU A 120 6.56 0.80 32.52
N GLN A 121 5.23 0.82 32.66
CA GLN A 121 4.33 0.53 31.54
C GLN A 121 4.44 1.56 30.40
N VAL A 122 4.59 2.86 30.72
CA VAL A 122 4.83 3.90 29.71
C VAL A 122 6.16 3.68 29.01
N GLY A 123 7.22 3.32 29.73
CA GLY A 123 8.52 2.99 29.15
C GLY A 123 8.43 1.82 28.16
N ILE A 124 7.71 0.74 28.53
CA ILE A 124 7.51 -0.41 27.64
C ILE A 124 6.66 -0.03 26.42
N LEU A 125 5.60 0.75 26.62
CA LEU A 125 4.75 1.27 25.54
C LEU A 125 5.58 2.02 24.49
N ASP A 126 6.35 3.01 24.92
CA ASP A 126 7.18 3.83 24.04
C ASP A 126 8.21 2.98 23.29
N GLU A 127 8.84 2.02 23.98
CA GLU A 127 9.86 1.16 23.36
C GLU A 127 9.26 0.22 22.29
N VAL A 128 8.12 -0.42 22.59
CA VAL A 128 7.43 -1.33 21.67
C VAL A 128 7.00 -0.59 20.40
N PHE A 129 6.34 0.55 20.55
CA PHE A 129 5.85 1.32 19.40
C PHE A 129 6.99 1.96 18.61
N LYS A 130 8.05 2.42 19.27
CA LYS A 130 9.25 2.92 18.59
C LYS A 130 9.87 1.83 17.72
N ARG A 131 10.05 0.61 18.22
CA ARG A 131 10.62 -0.50 17.42
C ARG A 131 9.75 -0.83 16.21
N SER A 132 8.43 -0.87 16.37
CA SER A 132 7.51 -1.12 15.25
C SER A 132 7.52 0.01 14.23
N PHE A 133 7.53 1.27 14.67
CA PHE A 133 7.66 2.45 13.81
C PHE A 133 8.97 2.45 13.01
N GLU A 134 10.10 2.21 13.68
CA GLU A 134 11.42 2.13 13.04
C GLU A 134 11.47 1.01 12.00
N ARG A 135 10.90 -0.17 12.29
CA ARG A 135 10.82 -1.28 11.34
C ARG A 135 10.01 -0.90 10.10
N MET A 136 8.82 -0.32 10.28
CA MET A 136 7.98 0.14 9.16
C MET A 136 8.73 1.16 8.30
N MET A 137 9.31 2.17 8.93
CA MET A 137 10.06 3.24 8.27
C MET A 137 11.29 2.69 7.50
N ASN A 138 12.03 1.75 8.10
CA ASN A 138 13.18 1.12 7.46
C ASN A 138 12.77 0.30 6.23
N ILE A 139 11.71 -0.51 6.32
CA ILE A 139 11.20 -1.27 5.17
C ILE A 139 10.80 -0.31 4.06
N TYR A 140 10.01 0.71 4.38
CA TYR A 140 9.49 1.62 3.36
C TYR A 140 10.61 2.42 2.68
N THR A 141 11.56 2.99 3.43
CA THR A 141 12.71 3.72 2.87
C THR A 141 13.68 2.82 2.12
N GLN A 142 13.91 1.58 2.56
CA GLN A 142 14.76 0.61 1.86
C GLN A 142 14.24 0.28 0.47
N TYR A 143 12.93 0.19 0.28
CA TYR A 143 12.32 -0.15 -1.00
C TYR A 143 11.96 1.10 -1.80
N VAL A 144 11.06 1.93 -1.29
CA VAL A 144 10.53 3.11 -2.00
C VAL A 144 11.55 4.24 -2.03
N GLY A 145 12.16 4.56 -0.89
CA GLY A 145 13.18 5.62 -0.83
C GLY A 145 14.37 5.35 -1.74
N LYS A 146 14.90 4.12 -1.71
CA LYS A 146 15.98 3.71 -2.62
C LYS A 146 15.55 3.61 -4.08
N PHE A 147 14.29 3.29 -4.36
CA PHE A 147 13.78 3.36 -5.71
C PHE A 147 13.81 4.80 -6.24
N LEU A 148 13.30 5.77 -5.48
CA LEU A 148 13.32 7.17 -5.91
C LEU A 148 14.77 7.70 -6.06
N GLU A 149 15.67 7.35 -5.14
CA GLU A 149 17.09 7.74 -5.22
C GLU A 149 17.81 7.21 -6.44
N ARG A 150 17.46 6.00 -6.90
CA ARG A 150 18.02 5.41 -8.12
C ARG A 150 17.47 6.03 -9.39
N ASN A 151 16.34 6.74 -9.31
CA ASN A 151 15.64 7.34 -10.43
C ASN A 151 15.73 8.88 -10.38
N ASP A 152 16.95 9.40 -10.25
CA ASP A 152 17.33 10.83 -10.31
C ASP A 152 16.83 11.75 -9.17
N PHE A 153 16.36 11.20 -8.04
CA PHE A 153 15.99 11.99 -6.87
C PHE A 153 16.85 11.65 -5.64
N PRO A 154 18.07 12.18 -5.53
CA PRO A 154 18.94 11.89 -4.40
C PRO A 154 18.34 12.38 -3.06
N ASN A 155 18.64 11.66 -1.98
CA ASN A 155 18.18 11.93 -0.62
C ASN A 155 16.67 11.74 -0.35
N GLU A 156 15.92 11.15 -1.28
CA GLU A 156 14.49 10.89 -1.07
C GLU A 156 14.17 9.95 0.09
N SER A 157 15.09 9.05 0.47
CA SER A 157 14.88 8.22 1.67
C SER A 157 14.74 9.07 2.92
N GLU A 158 15.49 10.17 3.02
CA GLU A 158 15.44 11.07 4.18
C GLU A 158 14.17 11.94 4.17
N VAL A 159 13.77 12.44 3.00
CA VAL A 159 12.49 13.17 2.84
C VAL A 159 11.30 12.29 3.23
N ILE A 160 11.28 11.04 2.76
CA ILE A 160 10.26 10.05 3.12
C ILE A 160 10.27 9.79 4.63
N LYS A 161 11.46 9.60 5.22
CA LYS A 161 11.62 9.36 6.66
C LYS A 161 11.01 10.50 7.49
N GLN A 162 11.30 11.74 7.10
CA GLN A 162 10.75 12.94 7.74
C GLN A 162 9.24 13.03 7.55
N SER A 163 8.75 12.75 6.33
CA SER A 163 7.33 12.76 6.00
C SER A 163 6.53 11.76 6.83
N ILE A 164 7.00 10.51 6.93
CA ILE A 164 6.38 9.45 7.73
C ILE A 164 6.39 9.82 9.22
N SER A 165 7.51 10.36 9.72
CA SER A 165 7.64 10.76 11.12
C SER A 165 6.68 11.89 11.49
N GLU A 166 6.63 12.93 10.66
CA GLU A 166 5.74 14.07 10.86
C GLU A 166 4.26 13.65 10.77
N LEU A 167 3.91 12.80 9.80
CA LEU A 167 2.56 12.29 9.65
C LEU A 167 2.14 11.43 10.85
N TYR A 168 3.03 10.55 11.33
CA TYR A 168 2.79 9.72 12.51
C TYR A 168 2.52 10.56 13.76
N LEU A 169 3.35 11.58 14.03
CA LEU A 169 3.16 12.49 15.15
C LEU A 169 1.84 13.26 15.05
N ARG A 170 1.50 13.77 13.86
CA ARG A 170 0.23 14.49 13.64
C ARG A 170 -0.98 13.58 13.85
N LYS A 171 -0.91 12.31 13.44
CA LYS A 171 -1.97 11.33 13.70
C LYS A 171 -2.08 11.00 15.19
N ILE A 172 -0.97 10.84 15.91
CA ILE A 172 -1.00 10.70 17.38
C ILE A 172 -1.75 11.86 18.01
N HIS A 173 -1.41 13.10 17.64
CA HIS A 173 -2.10 14.28 18.15
C HIS A 173 -3.58 14.31 17.78
N GLN A 174 -3.94 13.96 16.54
CA GLN A 174 -5.33 13.90 16.09
C GLN A 174 -6.15 12.89 16.92
N TYR A 175 -5.63 11.68 17.11
CA TYR A 175 -6.28 10.63 17.87
C TYR A 175 -6.38 10.99 19.36
N ALA A 176 -5.31 11.51 19.96
CA ALA A 176 -5.29 11.93 21.36
C ALA A 176 -6.27 13.07 21.63
N GLU A 177 -6.29 14.09 20.75
CA GLU A 177 -7.27 15.17 20.84
C GLU A 177 -8.70 14.64 20.69
N PHE A 178 -8.94 13.72 19.76
CA PHE A 178 -10.28 13.13 19.62
C PHE A 178 -10.74 12.43 20.90
N ILE A 179 -9.90 11.58 21.52
CA ILE A 179 -10.24 10.93 22.80
C ILE A 179 -10.48 11.96 23.90
N ARG A 180 -9.65 13.01 23.99
CA ARG A 180 -9.82 14.07 24.98
C ARG A 180 -11.18 14.76 24.84
N LEU A 181 -11.67 14.92 23.61
CA LEU A 181 -12.96 15.55 23.31
C LEU A 181 -14.14 14.60 23.52
N GLU A 182 -13.97 13.31 23.21
CA GLU A 182 -14.97 12.27 23.38
C GLU A 182 -14.42 11.04 24.13
N PRO A 183 -14.28 11.08 25.47
CA PRO A 183 -13.66 10.00 26.25
C PRO A 183 -14.36 8.65 26.11
N ASP A 184 -15.70 8.63 26.04
CA ASP A 184 -16.51 7.43 25.78
C ASP A 184 -16.93 7.35 24.29
N TYR A 185 -15.98 7.55 23.38
CA TYR A 185 -16.25 7.44 21.93
C TYR A 185 -16.80 6.06 21.53
N ALA A 186 -16.43 5.02 22.28
CA ALA A 186 -16.95 3.67 22.12
C ALA A 186 -18.34 3.47 22.75
N MET A 187 -18.92 4.45 23.45
CA MET A 187 -20.26 4.40 24.09
C MET A 187 -20.51 3.08 24.82
N ILE A 188 -19.49 2.61 25.55
CA ILE A 188 -19.54 1.35 26.30
C ILE A 188 -19.42 1.56 27.81
N GLU A 189 -19.04 2.76 28.26
CA GLU A 189 -19.01 3.08 29.68
C GLU A 189 -20.40 2.95 30.32
N GLY A 190 -20.51 2.22 31.44
CA GLY A 190 -21.79 1.97 32.10
C GLY A 190 -22.72 0.98 31.39
N THR A 191 -22.28 0.38 30.28
CA THR A 191 -23.05 -0.64 29.54
C THR A 191 -22.60 -2.06 29.89
N GLU A 192 -23.34 -3.07 29.42
CA GLU A 192 -22.92 -4.47 29.55
C GLU A 192 -21.63 -4.82 28.79
N ASP A 193 -21.19 -3.97 27.86
CA ASP A 193 -19.99 -4.15 27.06
C ASP A 193 -18.77 -3.37 27.64
N GLN A 194 -18.90 -2.77 28.83
CA GLN A 194 -17.81 -2.02 29.49
C GLN A 194 -16.51 -2.82 29.66
N TRP A 195 -16.60 -4.15 29.72
CA TRP A 195 -15.45 -5.04 29.79
C TRP A 195 -14.47 -4.88 28.60
N LEU A 196 -14.93 -4.32 27.46
CA LEU A 196 -14.12 -4.02 26.28
C LEU A 196 -13.23 -2.76 26.42
N LEU A 197 -13.38 -1.94 27.47
CA LEU A 197 -12.51 -0.77 27.70
C LEU A 197 -11.01 -1.11 27.83
N ARG A 198 -10.70 -2.37 28.14
CA ARG A 198 -9.35 -2.93 28.24
C ARG A 198 -8.93 -3.72 26.99
N ASP A 199 -9.77 -3.81 25.97
CA ASP A 199 -9.38 -4.34 24.67
C ASP A 199 -8.88 -3.19 23.79
N SER A 200 -7.56 -2.99 23.79
CA SER A 200 -6.95 -1.88 23.05
C SER A 200 -7.14 -2.00 21.54
N TYR A 201 -7.19 -3.21 20.96
CA TYR A 201 -7.44 -3.38 19.53
C TYR A 201 -8.87 -2.97 19.19
N PHE A 202 -9.84 -3.43 19.99
CA PHE A 202 -11.22 -2.99 19.83
C PHE A 202 -11.34 -1.47 19.92
N MET A 203 -10.77 -0.88 20.97
CA MET A 203 -10.83 0.56 21.20
C MET A 203 -10.10 1.35 20.10
N GLY A 204 -8.97 0.85 19.59
CA GLY A 204 -8.20 1.45 18.49
C GLY A 204 -8.92 1.36 17.16
N ASP A 205 -9.52 0.21 16.84
CA ASP A 205 -10.29 0.03 15.62
C ASP A 205 -11.57 0.90 15.59
N VAL A 206 -12.29 0.98 16.71
CA VAL A 206 -13.46 1.88 16.83
C VAL A 206 -13.02 3.34 16.69
N LEU A 207 -11.87 3.71 17.26
CA LEU A 207 -11.31 5.05 17.14
C LEU A 207 -10.98 5.40 15.68
N ARG A 208 -10.22 4.55 14.98
CA ARG A 208 -9.90 4.71 13.55
C ARG A 208 -11.17 4.84 12.70
N LEU A 209 -12.16 4.01 12.98
CA LEU A 209 -13.42 4.03 12.25
C LEU A 209 -14.19 5.34 12.46
N ILE A 210 -14.30 5.80 13.70
CA ILE A 210 -15.01 7.04 14.02
C ILE A 210 -14.28 8.24 13.43
N VAL A 211 -12.96 8.33 13.63
CA VAL A 211 -12.16 9.44 13.10
C VAL A 211 -12.22 9.49 11.57
N SER A 212 -12.05 8.36 10.88
CA SER A 212 -12.12 8.30 9.42
C SER A 212 -13.48 8.61 8.81
N LYS A 213 -14.57 8.55 9.60
CA LYS A 213 -15.94 8.80 9.11
C LYS A 213 -16.56 10.09 9.62
N LEU A 214 -16.11 10.61 10.74
CA LEU A 214 -16.78 11.67 11.49
C LEU A 214 -15.84 12.83 11.85
N PHE A 215 -14.53 12.62 11.77
CA PHE A 215 -13.52 13.60 12.14
C PHE A 215 -12.43 13.71 11.07
N GLU A 216 -12.86 13.96 9.83
CA GLU A 216 -12.00 14.25 8.68
C GLU A 216 -11.34 15.63 8.83
N GLN A 217 -10.46 15.77 9.82
CA GLN A 217 -9.50 16.86 9.82
C GLN A 217 -8.41 16.50 8.81
N CYS A 218 -8.26 17.31 7.77
CA CYS A 218 -7.15 17.18 6.85
C CYS A 218 -5.85 17.44 7.60
N ILE A 219 -4.97 16.44 7.65
CA ILE A 219 -3.61 16.63 8.11
C ILE A 219 -2.87 17.43 7.03
N MET A 220 -2.61 18.69 7.34
CA MET A 220 -1.80 19.53 6.47
C MET A 220 -0.33 19.23 6.73
N MET A 221 0.35 18.71 5.72
CA MET A 221 1.79 18.49 5.75
C MET A 221 2.54 19.77 5.32
N PRO A 222 3.77 19.99 5.83
CA PRO A 222 4.68 20.98 5.26
C PRO A 222 4.87 20.77 3.76
N ALA A 223 5.07 21.86 3.02
CA ALA A 223 5.09 21.83 1.55
C ALA A 223 6.22 20.96 0.98
N GLU A 224 7.29 20.76 1.74
CA GLU A 224 8.49 19.99 1.42
C GLU A 224 8.34 18.50 1.73
N LEU A 225 7.31 18.11 2.50
CA LEU A 225 7.08 16.74 2.95
C LEU A 225 5.91 16.09 2.18
N TYR A 226 5.94 14.77 2.13
CA TYR A 226 4.91 13.96 1.48
C TYR A 226 3.71 13.76 2.38
N ASN A 227 2.52 13.88 1.78
CA ASN A 227 1.28 13.52 2.44
C ASN A 227 0.96 12.01 2.28
N GLU A 228 -0.17 11.57 2.82
CA GLU A 228 -0.61 10.18 2.73
C GLU A 228 -0.74 9.70 1.28
N ALA A 229 -1.35 10.52 0.41
CA ALA A 229 -1.56 10.17 -1.00
C ALA A 229 -0.22 9.99 -1.74
N ASP A 230 0.74 10.90 -1.52
CA ASP A 230 2.08 10.82 -2.09
C ASP A 230 2.79 9.51 -1.70
N LEU A 231 2.75 9.15 -0.41
CA LEU A 231 3.38 7.93 0.10
C LEU A 231 2.66 6.66 -0.41
N CYS A 232 1.33 6.65 -0.45
CA CYS A 232 0.60 5.51 -1.01
C CYS A 232 0.91 5.33 -2.51
N ALA A 233 0.93 6.43 -3.28
CA ALA A 233 1.26 6.43 -4.70
C ALA A 233 2.69 5.96 -4.96
N ALA A 234 3.68 6.47 -4.22
CA ALA A 234 5.07 6.02 -4.35
C ALA A 234 5.23 4.52 -4.04
N GLY A 235 4.52 4.03 -3.03
CA GLY A 235 4.47 2.60 -2.70
C GLY A 235 3.85 1.77 -3.82
N ALA A 236 2.73 2.21 -4.39
CA ALA A 236 2.04 1.53 -5.48
C ALA A 236 2.89 1.45 -6.77
N ILE A 237 3.56 2.56 -7.12
CA ILE A 237 4.49 2.64 -8.25
C ILE A 237 5.63 1.64 -8.09
N PHE A 238 6.31 1.67 -6.94
CA PHE A 238 7.42 0.75 -6.69
C PHE A 238 6.95 -0.70 -6.76
N GLN A 239 5.81 -1.04 -6.18
CA GLN A 239 5.28 -2.41 -6.21
C GLN A 239 4.96 -2.88 -7.62
N SER A 240 4.37 -2.01 -8.45
CA SER A 240 4.13 -2.30 -9.86
C SER A 240 5.45 -2.56 -10.61
N ALA A 241 6.42 -1.66 -10.47
CA ALA A 241 7.73 -1.81 -11.10
C ALA A 241 8.47 -3.06 -10.60
N ASN A 242 8.39 -3.35 -9.30
CA ASN A 242 9.07 -4.48 -8.68
C ASN A 242 8.53 -5.84 -9.14
N THR A 243 7.21 -5.94 -9.26
CA THR A 243 6.55 -7.18 -9.69
C THR A 243 6.95 -7.57 -11.11
N TRP A 244 7.07 -6.60 -12.02
CA TRP A 244 7.18 -6.92 -13.46
C TRP A 244 8.47 -6.55 -14.13
N LEU A 245 9.13 -5.47 -13.70
CA LEU A 245 10.22 -4.86 -14.48
C LEU A 245 11.56 -4.97 -13.74
N ILE A 246 11.60 -4.72 -12.42
CA ILE A 246 12.84 -4.81 -11.62
C ILE A 246 13.31 -6.26 -11.51
N THR A 247 12.38 -7.21 -11.36
CA THR A 247 12.71 -8.64 -11.21
C THR A 247 12.85 -9.37 -12.53
N GLN A 248 12.45 -8.76 -13.65
CA GLN A 248 12.60 -9.33 -15.00
C GLN A 248 14.07 -9.30 -15.43
N LYS A 249 14.64 -10.48 -15.58
CA LYS A 249 16.07 -10.69 -15.86
C LYS A 249 16.34 -11.43 -17.18
N ALA A 250 15.28 -11.81 -17.89
CA ALA A 250 15.37 -12.69 -19.05
C ALA A 250 15.82 -11.93 -20.30
N THR A 251 16.76 -12.54 -21.04
CA THR A 251 17.23 -12.06 -22.35
C THR A 251 16.22 -12.32 -23.47
N THR A 252 15.23 -13.16 -23.21
CA THR A 252 14.17 -13.57 -24.14
C THR A 252 13.03 -12.55 -24.29
N VAL A 253 13.05 -11.46 -23.53
CA VAL A 253 12.03 -10.41 -23.61
C VAL A 253 12.22 -9.66 -24.93
N SER A 254 11.18 -9.63 -25.75
CA SER A 254 11.19 -8.88 -27.02
C SER A 254 10.90 -7.40 -26.80
N GLU A 255 11.28 -6.57 -27.77
CA GLU A 255 11.09 -5.13 -27.73
C GLU A 255 9.62 -4.74 -27.59
N GLU A 256 8.73 -5.43 -28.29
CA GLU A 256 7.30 -5.16 -28.21
C GLU A 256 6.74 -5.57 -26.83
N GLN A 257 7.26 -6.65 -26.23
CA GLN A 257 6.84 -7.11 -24.90
C GLN A 257 7.29 -6.11 -23.83
N LEU A 258 8.56 -5.69 -23.90
CA LEU A 258 9.11 -4.69 -23.00
C LEU A 258 8.37 -3.36 -23.15
N GLY A 259 8.07 -2.95 -24.39
CA GLY A 259 7.30 -1.74 -24.68
C GLY A 259 5.89 -1.78 -24.09
N VAL A 260 5.23 -2.94 -24.11
CA VAL A 260 3.94 -3.16 -23.43
C VAL A 260 4.10 -3.09 -21.91
N ASP A 261 5.07 -3.78 -21.30
CA ASP A 261 5.25 -3.75 -19.84
C ASP A 261 5.60 -2.34 -19.32
N LEU A 262 6.46 -1.60 -20.03
CA LEU A 262 6.79 -0.21 -19.72
C LEU A 262 5.61 0.73 -20.00
N GLY A 263 4.83 0.48 -21.06
CA GLY A 263 3.60 1.19 -21.37
C GLY A 263 2.57 1.06 -20.24
N LEU A 264 2.31 -0.17 -19.77
CA LEU A 264 1.44 -0.43 -18.62
C LEU A 264 1.92 0.28 -17.35
N LEU A 265 3.23 0.41 -17.14
CA LEU A 265 3.77 1.22 -16.05
C LEU A 265 3.52 2.72 -16.30
N ALA A 266 3.76 3.23 -17.50
CA ALA A 266 3.52 4.65 -17.87
C ALA A 266 2.06 5.06 -17.63
N MET A 267 1.13 4.19 -18.00
CA MET A 267 -0.30 4.33 -17.74
C MET A 267 -0.59 4.53 -16.24
N LYS A 268 0.07 3.78 -15.36
CA LYS A 268 -0.08 3.90 -13.90
C LYS A 268 0.44 5.22 -13.37
N PHE A 269 1.57 5.70 -13.89
CA PHE A 269 2.07 7.04 -13.59
C PHE A 269 1.07 8.11 -14.03
N GLN A 270 0.48 7.97 -15.21
CA GLN A 270 -0.52 8.90 -15.74
C GLN A 270 -1.76 8.98 -14.86
N VAL A 271 -2.37 7.85 -14.50
CA VAL A 271 -3.58 7.86 -13.67
C VAL A 271 -3.31 8.33 -12.25
N ILE A 272 -2.14 8.03 -11.68
CA ILE A 272 -1.70 8.64 -10.41
C ILE A 272 -1.60 10.15 -10.59
N ALA A 273 -1.00 10.64 -11.68
CA ALA A 273 -0.85 12.07 -11.95
C ALA A 273 -2.18 12.81 -12.17
N GLU A 274 -3.32 12.13 -12.22
CA GLU A 274 -4.68 12.72 -12.27
C GLU A 274 -5.30 12.88 -10.87
N GLN A 275 -4.74 12.28 -9.81
CA GLN A 275 -5.30 12.35 -8.45
C GLN A 275 -5.22 13.75 -7.86
N ASP A 276 -6.30 14.29 -7.30
CA ASP A 276 -6.30 15.65 -6.74
C ASP A 276 -5.50 15.76 -5.43
N GLU A 277 -5.42 14.67 -4.67
CA GLU A 277 -4.81 14.61 -3.34
C GLU A 277 -3.27 14.64 -3.35
N LEU A 278 -2.65 14.34 -4.50
CA LEU A 278 -1.21 14.38 -4.64
C LEU A 278 -0.67 15.79 -4.51
N SER A 279 0.38 15.93 -3.71
CA SER A 279 1.06 17.21 -3.57
C SER A 279 1.67 17.64 -4.91
N PRO A 280 1.67 18.95 -5.23
CA PRO A 280 2.32 19.46 -6.44
C PRO A 280 3.79 19.05 -6.54
N GLN A 281 4.46 18.93 -5.39
CA GLN A 281 5.87 18.57 -5.32
C GLN A 281 6.17 17.11 -5.63
N PHE A 282 5.24 16.19 -5.36
CA PHE A 282 5.39 14.79 -5.75
C PHE A 282 4.96 14.60 -7.20
N ARG A 283 3.85 15.23 -7.62
CA ARG A 283 3.33 15.16 -8.99
C ARG A 283 4.38 15.55 -10.04
N LYS A 284 5.16 16.62 -9.79
CA LYS A 284 6.25 17.05 -10.70
C LYS A 284 7.39 16.03 -10.85
N LYS A 285 7.52 15.06 -9.92
CA LYS A 285 8.57 14.03 -9.94
C LYS A 285 8.14 12.78 -10.72
N LEU A 286 6.83 12.55 -10.89
CA LEU A 286 6.31 11.34 -11.52
C LEU A 286 6.92 11.07 -12.91
N MET A 287 6.87 12.04 -13.81
CA MET A 287 7.40 11.84 -15.16
C MET A 287 8.93 11.64 -15.17
N PRO A 288 9.74 12.47 -14.48
CA PRO A 288 11.18 12.20 -14.36
C PRO A 288 11.52 10.83 -13.77
N ILE A 289 10.79 10.37 -12.73
CA ILE A 289 11.00 9.02 -12.15
C ILE A 289 10.76 7.96 -13.23
N PHE A 290 9.66 8.06 -13.98
CA PHE A 290 9.35 7.12 -15.04
C PHE A 290 10.41 7.13 -16.14
N THR A 291 10.84 8.30 -16.62
CA THR A 291 11.87 8.42 -17.65
C THR A 291 13.19 7.82 -17.19
N SER A 292 13.60 8.10 -15.96
CA SER A 292 14.82 7.53 -15.37
C SER A 292 14.74 6.00 -15.30
N PHE A 293 13.59 5.48 -14.85
CA PHE A 293 13.36 4.04 -14.74
C PHE A 293 13.31 3.34 -16.10
N TYR A 294 12.68 3.97 -17.10
CA TYR A 294 12.63 3.51 -18.47
C TYR A 294 14.05 3.30 -19.01
N ASN A 295 14.90 4.33 -18.91
CA ASN A 295 16.28 4.27 -19.38
C ASN A 295 17.08 3.20 -18.64
N TYR A 296 16.98 3.15 -17.30
CA TYR A 296 17.60 2.11 -16.49
C TYR A 296 17.19 0.70 -16.97
N LYS A 297 15.92 0.50 -17.32
CA LYS A 297 15.44 -0.82 -17.70
C LYS A 297 15.97 -1.27 -19.07
N ILE A 298 16.05 -0.35 -20.03
CA ILE A 298 16.70 -0.57 -21.32
C ILE A 298 18.17 -0.95 -21.10
N ASP A 299 18.89 -0.15 -20.32
CA ASP A 299 20.31 -0.36 -20.02
C ASP A 299 20.56 -1.70 -19.31
N ASP A 300 19.73 -2.07 -18.32
CA ASP A 300 19.83 -3.37 -17.62
C ASP A 300 19.67 -4.55 -18.58
N LEU A 301 18.74 -4.49 -19.54
CA LEU A 301 18.56 -5.56 -20.52
C LEU A 301 19.66 -5.59 -21.58
N ASN A 302 20.08 -4.44 -22.10
CA ASN A 302 21.20 -4.34 -23.04
C ASN A 302 22.50 -4.87 -22.41
N GLN A 303 22.75 -4.54 -21.13
CA GLN A 303 23.90 -5.06 -20.39
C GLN A 303 23.84 -6.58 -20.24
N ARG A 304 22.66 -7.16 -19.97
CA ARG A 304 22.49 -8.63 -19.92
C ARG A 304 22.70 -9.30 -21.28
N HIS A 305 22.22 -8.69 -22.36
CA HIS A 305 22.45 -9.19 -23.72
C HIS A 305 23.95 -9.20 -24.04
N LYS A 306 24.66 -8.13 -23.67
CA LYS A 306 26.12 -8.05 -23.80
C LYS A 306 26.83 -9.12 -22.98
N GLU A 307 26.46 -9.32 -21.71
CA GLU A 307 27.02 -10.37 -20.87
C GLU A 307 26.80 -11.78 -21.45
N ALA A 308 25.62 -12.04 -22.03
CA ALA A 308 25.30 -13.30 -22.68
C ALA A 308 26.10 -13.51 -23.99
N GLN A 309 26.34 -12.43 -24.73
CA GLN A 309 27.16 -12.42 -25.94
C GLN A 309 28.66 -12.64 -25.65
N GLU A 310 29.16 -12.11 -24.52
CA GLU A 310 30.57 -12.22 -24.10
C GLU A 310 30.87 -13.52 -23.34
N ASN A 311 29.85 -14.33 -23.02
CA ASN A 311 30.01 -15.57 -22.27
C ASN A 311 30.80 -16.62 -23.07
N VAL A 312 31.99 -16.97 -22.58
CA VAL A 312 32.94 -17.91 -23.23
C VAL A 312 32.36 -19.33 -23.40
N TYR A 313 31.36 -19.71 -22.61
CA TYR A 313 30.69 -21.01 -22.71
C TYR A 313 29.51 -21.01 -23.68
N ASN A 314 29.10 -19.82 -24.16
CA ASN A 314 28.05 -19.69 -25.13
C ASN A 314 28.62 -19.89 -26.54
N ARG A 315 27.98 -20.76 -27.33
CA ARG A 315 28.42 -21.09 -28.69
C ARG A 315 27.67 -20.28 -29.76
N GLU A 316 26.60 -19.60 -29.36
CA GLU A 316 25.64 -18.92 -30.23
C GLU A 316 25.55 -17.43 -29.82
N ASN A 317 26.70 -16.76 -29.83
CA ASN A 317 26.80 -15.37 -29.36
C ASN A 317 26.03 -14.39 -30.27
N ASP A 318 25.72 -14.78 -31.51
CA ASP A 318 24.93 -13.98 -32.46
C ASP A 318 23.42 -13.98 -32.19
N LEU A 319 22.95 -14.76 -31.19
CA LEU A 319 21.55 -14.72 -30.74
C LEU A 319 21.24 -13.52 -29.84
N TYR A 320 22.27 -12.80 -29.38
CA TYR A 320 22.13 -11.67 -28.46
C TYR A 320 22.56 -10.38 -29.15
N GLY A 321 21.81 -9.32 -28.94
CA GLY A 321 22.09 -8.01 -29.50
C GLY A 321 21.24 -6.94 -28.81
N GLU A 322 21.67 -5.69 -28.91
CA GLU A 322 21.00 -4.55 -28.30
C GLU A 322 19.51 -4.48 -28.68
N LEU A 323 18.71 -3.93 -27.78
CA LEU A 323 17.30 -3.65 -27.98
C LEU A 323 17.12 -2.53 -29.01
N ASP A 324 16.14 -2.69 -29.89
CA ASP A 324 15.64 -1.58 -30.71
C ASP A 324 14.77 -0.64 -29.85
N GLU A 325 15.41 0.38 -29.27
CA GLU A 325 14.76 1.35 -28.40
C GLU A 325 13.59 2.08 -29.07
N ILE A 326 13.63 2.26 -30.40
CA ILE A 326 12.56 2.93 -31.15
C ILE A 326 11.27 2.09 -31.08
N VAL A 327 11.40 0.77 -31.16
CA VAL A 327 10.27 -0.16 -31.04
C VAL A 327 9.71 -0.17 -29.62
N VAL A 328 10.59 -0.16 -28.61
CA VAL A 328 10.17 -0.12 -27.21
C VAL A 328 9.42 1.19 -26.92
N GLU A 329 9.99 2.32 -27.32
CA GLU A 329 9.40 3.66 -27.14
C GLU A 329 8.04 3.76 -27.86
N PHE A 330 7.97 3.24 -29.09
CA PHE A 330 6.74 3.23 -29.87
C PHE A 330 5.59 2.57 -29.11
N TRP A 331 5.77 1.35 -28.61
CA TRP A 331 4.72 0.64 -27.88
C TRP A 331 4.44 1.24 -26.50
N THR A 332 5.47 1.72 -25.80
CA THR A 332 5.27 2.44 -24.53
C THR A 332 4.39 3.67 -24.72
N ARG A 333 4.67 4.48 -25.76
CA ARG A 333 3.90 5.68 -26.09
C ARG A 333 2.50 5.35 -26.59
N GLU A 334 2.35 4.33 -27.42
CA GLU A 334 1.06 3.89 -27.92
C GLU A 334 0.10 3.58 -26.76
N LEU A 335 0.54 2.76 -25.79
CA LEU A 335 -0.26 2.45 -24.60
C LEU A 335 -0.56 3.69 -23.74
N HIS A 336 0.41 4.59 -23.58
CA HIS A 336 0.21 5.84 -22.84
C HIS A 336 -0.84 6.73 -23.49
N ASN A 337 -0.89 6.81 -24.83
CA ASN A 337 -1.89 7.60 -25.56
C ASN A 337 -3.32 7.12 -25.30
N TYR A 338 -3.57 5.80 -25.31
CA TYR A 338 -4.90 5.27 -24.98
C TYR A 338 -5.36 5.71 -23.58
N VAL A 339 -4.45 5.77 -22.60
CA VAL A 339 -4.79 6.25 -21.25
C VAL A 339 -5.07 7.74 -21.18
N LEU A 340 -4.36 8.55 -21.96
CA LEU A 340 -4.69 9.98 -22.09
C LEU A 340 -6.09 10.19 -22.68
N GLU A 341 -6.52 9.29 -23.57
CA GLU A 341 -7.87 9.27 -24.15
C GLU A 341 -8.91 8.57 -23.25
N LYS A 342 -8.49 8.06 -22.09
CA LYS A 342 -9.30 7.25 -21.16
C LYS A 342 -9.87 5.97 -21.78
N ASP A 343 -9.23 5.45 -22.82
CA ASP A 343 -9.61 4.22 -23.49
C ASP A 343 -8.78 3.02 -22.99
N ILE A 344 -9.10 2.55 -21.78
CA ILE A 344 -8.43 1.38 -21.20
C ILE A 344 -8.76 0.10 -21.98
N ALA A 345 -9.94 0.02 -22.58
CA ALA A 345 -10.34 -1.12 -23.40
C ALA A 345 -9.43 -1.23 -24.64
N GLY A 346 -9.15 -0.10 -25.32
CA GLY A 346 -8.25 -0.05 -26.47
C GLY A 346 -6.83 -0.53 -26.16
N VAL A 347 -6.31 -0.31 -24.94
CA VAL A 347 -5.02 -0.89 -24.52
C VAL A 347 -5.04 -2.42 -24.64
N PHE A 348 -6.02 -3.06 -24.02
CA PHE A 348 -6.07 -4.52 -23.90
C PHE A 348 -6.62 -5.22 -25.15
N LEU A 349 -7.53 -4.59 -25.88
CA LEU A 349 -8.21 -5.15 -27.05
C LEU A 349 -7.56 -4.77 -28.38
N GLU A 350 -6.75 -3.71 -28.41
CA GLU A 350 -6.11 -3.25 -29.64
C GLU A 350 -4.59 -3.15 -29.53
N ALA A 351 -4.06 -2.35 -28.60
CA ALA A 351 -2.63 -2.03 -28.57
C ALA A 351 -1.77 -3.28 -28.31
N ILE A 352 -2.10 -4.06 -27.28
CA ILE A 352 -1.37 -5.29 -26.94
C ILE A 352 -1.49 -6.36 -28.04
N PRO A 353 -2.68 -6.63 -28.63
CA PRO A 353 -2.80 -7.50 -29.81
C PRO A 353 -1.98 -7.03 -31.02
N LYS A 354 -1.95 -5.73 -31.32
CA LYS A 354 -1.12 -5.18 -32.41
C LYS A 354 0.38 -5.39 -32.12
N ALA A 355 0.83 -5.16 -30.88
CA ALA A 355 2.20 -5.42 -30.45
C ALA A 355 2.61 -6.89 -30.64
N PHE A 356 1.73 -7.81 -30.25
CA PHE A 356 1.95 -9.25 -30.46
C PHE A 356 2.02 -9.63 -31.94
N ALA A 357 1.19 -9.01 -32.80
CA ALA A 357 1.25 -9.24 -34.24
C ALA A 357 2.59 -8.79 -34.85
N THR A 358 3.13 -7.65 -34.42
CA THR A 358 4.46 -7.17 -34.84
C THR A 358 5.57 -8.09 -34.37
N PHE A 359 5.53 -8.54 -33.11
CA PHE A 359 6.43 -9.57 -32.61
C PHE A 359 6.40 -10.83 -33.50
N LYS A 360 5.20 -11.33 -33.81
CA LYS A 360 5.03 -12.54 -34.61
C LYS A 360 5.64 -12.42 -36.01
N GLN A 361 5.50 -11.25 -36.65
CA GLN A 361 6.12 -10.99 -37.96
C GLN A 361 7.64 -11.13 -37.90
N LYS A 362 8.29 -10.67 -36.82
CA LYS A 362 9.75 -10.80 -36.64
C LYS A 362 10.18 -12.25 -36.44
N VAL A 363 9.36 -13.06 -35.76
CA VAL A 363 9.58 -14.51 -35.64
C VAL A 363 9.42 -15.20 -37.01
N GLU A 364 8.35 -14.89 -37.75
CA GLU A 364 8.08 -15.47 -39.07
C GLU A 364 9.12 -15.07 -40.13
N PHE A 365 9.70 -13.87 -40.02
CA PHE A 365 10.81 -13.42 -40.86
C PHE A 365 12.13 -14.16 -40.59
N GLY A 366 12.21 -14.93 -39.50
CA GLY A 366 13.38 -15.72 -39.16
C GLY A 366 14.51 -14.90 -38.52
N SER A 367 14.16 -13.97 -37.63
CA SER A 367 15.16 -13.28 -36.80
C SER A 367 16.03 -14.30 -36.05
N ARG A 368 17.34 -14.04 -36.01
CA ARG A 368 18.30 -14.88 -35.29
C ARG A 368 18.32 -14.61 -33.79
N LEU A 369 17.72 -13.52 -33.33
CA LEU A 369 17.81 -13.14 -31.92
C LEU A 369 17.00 -14.09 -31.04
N GLU A 370 17.52 -14.45 -29.88
CA GLU A 370 16.91 -15.39 -28.92
C GLU A 370 15.49 -14.96 -28.51
N ARG A 371 15.26 -13.66 -28.39
CA ARG A 371 13.95 -13.09 -28.07
C ARG A 371 12.89 -13.28 -29.16
N TYR A 372 13.27 -13.63 -30.38
CA TYR A 372 12.35 -13.81 -31.52
C TYR A 372 12.27 -15.27 -31.99
N GLN A 373 12.02 -16.19 -31.06
CA GLN A 373 11.92 -17.63 -31.33
C GLN A 373 10.50 -18.19 -31.05
N LEU A 374 10.16 -19.33 -31.65
CA LEU A 374 8.83 -19.97 -31.52
C LEU A 374 8.51 -20.44 -30.09
N ASN A 375 9.51 -20.63 -29.25
CA ASN A 375 9.37 -21.03 -27.84
C ASN A 375 9.23 -19.83 -26.88
N ASN A 376 9.15 -18.60 -27.40
CA ASN A 376 9.00 -17.39 -26.58
C ASN A 376 7.71 -17.43 -25.74
N GLU A 377 7.78 -16.93 -24.51
CA GLU A 377 6.66 -16.91 -23.55
C GLU A 377 5.44 -16.11 -24.04
N TRP A 378 5.61 -15.16 -24.95
CA TRP A 378 4.49 -14.38 -25.49
C TRP A 378 3.47 -15.24 -26.25
N TYR A 379 3.87 -16.37 -26.82
CA TYR A 379 2.92 -17.33 -27.39
C TYR A 379 1.96 -17.93 -26.35
N GLN A 380 2.27 -17.81 -25.06
CA GLN A 380 1.43 -18.23 -23.95
C GLN A 380 0.56 -17.09 -23.39
N PHE A 381 0.71 -15.86 -23.89
CA PHE A 381 0.09 -14.68 -23.29
C PHE A 381 -1.44 -14.74 -23.27
N TYR A 382 -2.04 -15.19 -24.38
CA TYR A 382 -3.49 -15.35 -24.50
C TYR A 382 -3.99 -16.73 -24.07
N ASN A 383 -3.11 -17.62 -23.59
CA ASN A 383 -3.56 -18.92 -23.13
C ASN A 383 -4.37 -18.74 -21.84
N GLU A 384 -5.61 -19.23 -21.89
CA GLU A 384 -6.54 -19.20 -20.77
C GLU A 384 -5.98 -20.03 -19.62
N SER A 385 -5.40 -19.37 -18.63
CA SER A 385 -5.05 -20.03 -17.40
C SER A 385 -6.24 -19.92 -16.43
N GLU A 386 -7.20 -20.84 -16.59
CA GLU A 386 -8.19 -21.14 -15.55
C GLU A 386 -7.49 -21.42 -14.20
N THR A 387 -6.23 -21.83 -14.23
CA THR A 387 -5.38 -22.21 -13.09
C THR A 387 -4.47 -21.11 -12.55
N VAL A 388 -4.29 -19.95 -13.22
CA VAL A 388 -3.52 -18.82 -12.65
C VAL A 388 -4.43 -18.09 -11.67
N THR A 389 -4.54 -18.68 -10.49
CA THR A 389 -5.29 -18.16 -9.34
C THR A 389 -4.38 -17.44 -8.35
N HIS A 390 -3.07 -17.42 -8.60
CA HIS A 390 -2.08 -16.83 -7.70
C HIS A 390 -1.60 -15.47 -8.22
N ARG A 391 -1.80 -14.42 -7.40
CA ARG A 391 -1.17 -13.09 -7.51
C ARG A 391 0.39 -13.11 -7.53
N HIS A 392 1.01 -14.28 -7.50
CA HIS A 392 2.46 -14.51 -7.44
C HIS A 392 3.00 -15.35 -8.61
N SER A 393 2.21 -15.58 -9.66
CA SER A 393 2.75 -16.15 -10.90
C SER A 393 3.56 -15.07 -11.62
N ASN A 394 4.83 -15.35 -11.95
CA ASN A 394 5.63 -14.44 -12.79
C ASN A 394 5.29 -14.60 -14.29
N ALA A 395 4.19 -15.30 -14.62
CA ALA A 395 3.82 -15.59 -16.01
C ALA A 395 3.32 -14.34 -16.74
N PHE A 396 3.84 -14.11 -17.94
CA PHE A 396 3.39 -13.06 -18.84
C PHE A 396 2.06 -13.46 -19.51
N THR A 397 0.92 -13.20 -18.87
CA THR A 397 -0.43 -13.57 -19.39
C THR A 397 -1.41 -12.41 -19.36
N TYR A 398 -2.36 -12.41 -20.31
CA TYR A 398 -3.40 -11.39 -20.46
C TYR A 398 -4.21 -11.20 -19.17
N LYS A 399 -4.75 -12.29 -18.62
CA LYS A 399 -5.58 -12.27 -17.40
C LYS A 399 -4.83 -11.66 -16.21
N LEU A 400 -3.54 -11.95 -16.08
CA LEU A 400 -2.75 -11.42 -14.98
C LEU A 400 -2.45 -9.93 -15.14
N ARG A 401 -2.25 -9.45 -16.37
CA ARG A 401 -2.08 -8.01 -16.66
C ARG A 401 -3.37 -7.22 -16.39
N VAL A 402 -4.53 -7.77 -16.76
CA VAL A 402 -5.84 -7.16 -16.43
C VAL A 402 -6.08 -7.13 -14.92
N ASN A 403 -5.87 -8.27 -14.24
CA ASN A 403 -6.06 -8.35 -12.78
C ASN A 403 -5.14 -7.39 -12.05
N GLU A 404 -3.88 -7.27 -12.48
CA GLU A 404 -2.92 -6.40 -11.82
C GLU A 404 -3.20 -4.92 -12.09
N TRP A 405 -3.70 -4.56 -13.28
CA TRP A 405 -4.21 -3.22 -13.55
C TRP A 405 -5.37 -2.87 -12.61
N ASN A 406 -6.39 -3.74 -12.52
CA ASN A 406 -7.54 -3.49 -11.64
C ASN A 406 -7.15 -3.46 -10.16
N ASP A 407 -6.30 -4.41 -9.71
CA ASP A 407 -5.75 -4.43 -8.34
C ASP A 407 -4.97 -3.13 -8.05
N PHE A 408 -4.28 -2.56 -9.04
CA PHE A 408 -3.59 -1.27 -8.90
C PHE A 408 -4.58 -0.12 -8.73
N ILE A 409 -5.59 0.00 -9.61
CA ILE A 409 -6.63 1.04 -9.55
C ILE A 409 -7.35 1.02 -8.19
N GLU A 410 -7.67 -0.17 -7.67
CA GLU A 410 -8.25 -0.32 -6.33
C GLU A 410 -7.31 0.15 -5.22
N LYS A 411 -6.02 -0.21 -5.27
CA LYS A 411 -5.04 0.17 -4.25
C LYS A 411 -4.80 1.66 -4.16
N VAL A 412 -4.79 2.36 -5.31
CA VAL A 412 -4.64 3.81 -5.34
C VAL A 412 -5.97 4.54 -5.23
N ASN A 413 -7.08 3.81 -4.96
CA ASN A 413 -8.43 4.32 -4.73
C ASN A 413 -8.89 5.31 -5.81
N LEU A 414 -8.61 4.97 -7.06
CA LEU A 414 -9.03 5.74 -8.23
C LEU A 414 -10.45 5.38 -8.65
N ASP A 415 -11.05 6.22 -9.50
CA ASP A 415 -12.37 5.97 -10.08
C ASP A 415 -12.43 4.58 -10.75
N LEU A 416 -13.55 3.87 -10.55
CA LEU A 416 -13.81 2.58 -11.17
C LEU A 416 -13.89 2.70 -12.70
N ASP A 417 -14.11 3.91 -13.22
CA ASP A 417 -14.06 4.21 -14.66
C ASP A 417 -12.69 3.88 -15.29
N TRP A 418 -11.62 3.78 -14.49
CA TRP A 418 -10.30 3.33 -14.95
C TRP A 418 -10.14 1.81 -14.97
N GLN A 419 -11.07 1.05 -14.41
CA GLN A 419 -11.00 -0.41 -14.41
C GLN A 419 -11.39 -0.97 -15.76
N TYR A 420 -10.77 -2.10 -16.10
CA TYR A 420 -11.11 -2.84 -17.30
C TYR A 420 -11.64 -4.22 -16.93
N TYR A 421 -12.89 -4.45 -17.30
CA TYR A 421 -13.54 -5.75 -17.17
C TYR A 421 -13.52 -6.41 -18.55
N ALA A 422 -12.76 -7.50 -18.67
CA ALA A 422 -12.78 -8.29 -19.89
C ALA A 422 -14.22 -8.76 -20.19
N PRO A 423 -14.66 -8.70 -21.46
CA PRO A 423 -16.00 -9.10 -21.87
C PRO A 423 -16.29 -10.60 -21.67
#